data_AF-A0A243RQU1-F1
#
_entry.id   AF-A0A243RQU1-F1
#
_cell.length_a   1.000
_cell.length_b   1.000
_cell.length_c   1.000
_cell.angle_alpha   90.00
_cell.angle_beta   90.00
_cell.angle_gamma   90.00
#
_symmetry.space_group_name_H-M   'P 1'
#
loop_
_entity.id
_entity.type
_entity.pdbx_description
1 polymer ?
#
loop_
_entity_poly.entity_id
_entity_poly.type
_entity_poly.pdbx_seq_one_letter_code
_entity_poly.pdbx_strand_id
1 'polypeptide(L)' 'MVQMNDADLMRLRWAEQGNPPCDHPEIVKEYDLGSSTGDKRCTTCGAENPVRPAPGPAEDT' A
#
# COMPACT_ATOMS: atom_id res chain seq x y z
N MET A 1 -8.00 7.65 -7.37
CA MET A 1 -6.76 8.23 -6.80
C MET A 1 -6.85 8.08 -5.30
N VAL A 2 -5.74 7.83 -4.60
CA VAL A 2 -5.72 7.77 -3.14
C VAL A 2 -4.65 8.74 -2.61
N GLN A 3 -4.95 9.42 -1.51
CA GLN A 3 -3.96 10.26 -0.84
C GLN A 3 -3.10 9.39 0.09
N MET A 4 -1.84 9.75 0.29
CA MET A 4 -0.91 9.03 1.19
C MET A 4 -1.53 8.82 2.58
N ASN A 5 -2.08 9.89 3.17
CA ASN A 5 -2.75 9.81 4.47
C ASN A 5 -3.97 8.86 4.49
N ASP A 6 -4.73 8.77 3.40
CA ASP A 6 -5.83 7.81 3.27
C ASP A 6 -5.30 6.38 3.22
N ALA A 7 -4.23 6.13 2.46
CA ALA A 7 -3.60 4.81 2.38
C ALA A 7 -3.04 4.35 3.73
N ASP A 8 -2.46 5.25 4.54
CA ASP A 8 -2.02 4.96 5.91
C ASP A 8 -3.21 4.58 6.81
N LEU A 9 -4.30 5.36 6.79
CA LEU A 9 -5.50 5.04 7.57
C LEU A 9 -6.13 3.70 7.16
N MET A 10 -6.14 3.38 5.87
CA MET A 10 -6.60 2.09 5.37
C MET A 10 -5.73 0.95 5.91
N ARG A 11 -4.40 1.08 5.87
CA ARG A 11 -3.48 0.07 6.41
C ARG A 11 -3.68 -0.14 7.91
N LEU A 12 -3.88 0.93 8.68
CA LEU A 12 -4.16 0.83 10.11
C LEU A 12 -5.46 0.04 10.37
N ARG A 13 -6.55 0.40 9.69
CA ARG A 13 -7.83 -0.33 9.81
C ARG A 13 -7.74 -1.78 9.34
N TRP A 14 -6.90 -2.05 8.35
CA TRP A 14 -6.64 -3.40 7.86
C TRP A 14 -5.86 -4.23 8.87
N ALA A 15 -4.89 -3.62 9.54
CA ALA A 15 -4.12 -4.24 10.62
C ALA A 15 -4.99 -4.51 11.86
N GLU A 16 -5.93 -3.63 12.20
CA GLU A 16 -6.91 -3.86 13.28
C GLU A 16 -7.82 -5.07 13.00
N GLN A 17 -8.07 -5.39 11.73
CA GLN A 17 -8.81 -6.58 11.31
C GLN A 17 -7.94 -7.86 11.28
N GLY A 18 -6.66 -7.76 11.64
CA GLY A 18 -5.72 -8.88 11.63
C GLY A 18 -5.08 -9.14 10.27
N ASN A 19 -5.04 -8.14 9.38
CA ASN A 19 -4.47 -8.23 8.03
C ASN A 19 -5.04 -9.41 7.22
N PRO A 20 -6.36 -9.48 7.01
CA PRO A 20 -6.94 -10.53 6.18
C PRO A 20 -6.34 -10.50 4.76
N PRO A 21 -6.27 -11.65 4.07
CA PRO A 21 -5.76 -11.71 2.72
C PRO A 21 -6.59 -10.79 1.82
N CYS A 22 -5.90 -10.02 0.98
CA CYS A 22 -6.53 -9.13 0.01
C CYS A 22 -6.07 -9.52 -1.39
N ASP A 23 -7.00 -9.74 -2.32
CA ASP A 23 -6.70 -10.03 -3.72
C ASP A 23 -6.31 -8.80 -4.54
N HIS A 24 -6.31 -7.62 -3.91
CA HIS A 24 -6.02 -6.32 -4.54
C HIS A 24 -6.83 -6.10 -5.83
N PRO A 25 -8.18 -6.22 -5.78
CA PRO A 25 -9.04 -6.16 -6.96
C PRO A 25 -8.98 -4.80 -7.66
N GLU A 26 -8.69 -3.74 -6.92
CA GLU A 26 -8.57 -2.39 -7.43
C GLU A 26 -7.36 -1.69 -6.80
N ILE A 27 -6.48 -1.18 -7.66
CA ILE A 27 -5.26 -0.48 -7.28
C ILE A 27 -5.23 0.85 -8.02
N VAL A 28 -5.06 1.93 -7.28
CA VAL A 28 -5.04 3.29 -7.80
C VAL A 28 -3.70 3.96 -7.48
N LYS A 29 -3.32 4.97 -8.27
CA LYS A 29 -2.13 5.78 -7.98
C LYS A 29 -2.30 6.53 -6.65
N GLU A 30 -1.22 6.50 -5.87
CA GLU A 30 -1.07 7.29 -4.66
C GLU A 30 -0.56 8.70 -4.99
N TYR A 31 -1.08 9.66 -4.26
CA TYR A 31 -0.71 11.06 -4.32
C TYR A 31 -0.42 11.58 -2.92
N ASP A 32 0.57 12.44 -2.79
CA ASP A 32 0.83 13.20 -1.58
C ASP A 32 0.67 14.69 -1.90
N LEU A 33 -0.24 15.36 -1.18
CA LEU A 33 -0.54 16.79 -1.34
C LEU A 33 -0.75 17.24 -2.81
N GLY A 34 -1.37 16.37 -3.63
CA GLY A 34 -1.64 16.64 -5.05
C GLY A 34 -0.50 16.26 -6.01
N SER A 35 0.64 15.81 -5.50
CA SER A 35 1.76 15.27 -6.28
C SER A 35 1.68 13.75 -6.35
N SER A 36 1.83 13.16 -7.53
CA SER A 36 1.89 11.69 -7.66
C SER A 36 3.14 11.18 -6.96
N THR A 37 3.03 10.28 -5.99
CA THR A 37 4.20 9.67 -5.33
C THR A 37 4.90 8.68 -6.26
N GLY A 38 4.16 8.14 -7.23
CA GLY A 38 4.62 7.09 -8.14
C GLY A 38 4.22 5.70 -7.65
N ASP A 39 3.76 5.60 -6.41
CA ASP A 39 3.25 4.38 -5.82
C ASP A 39 1.81 4.08 -6.23
N LYS A 40 1.45 2.81 -6.09
CA LYS A 40 0.13 2.29 -6.39
C LYS A 40 -0.39 1.58 -5.16
N ARG A 41 -1.60 1.92 -4.75
CA ARG A 41 -2.20 1.43 -3.51
C ARG A 41 -3.55 0.81 -3.79
N CYS A 42 -3.82 -0.31 -3.13
CA CYS A 42 -5.10 -0.95 -3.15
C CYS A 42 -6.12 -0.10 -2.40
N THR A 43 -7.29 0.15 -3.02
CA THR A 43 -8.38 0.89 -2.38
C THR A 43 -9.10 0.08 -1.31
N THR A 44 -8.81 -1.21 -1.20
CA THR A 44 -9.38 -2.13 -0.20
C THR A 44 -8.54 -2.20 1.06
N CYS A 45 -7.25 -2.55 0.95
CA CYS A 45 -6.36 -2.77 2.10
C CYS A 45 -5.31 -1.66 2.31
N GLY A 46 -5.18 -0.71 1.40
CA GLY A 46 -4.15 0.34 1.46
C GLY A 46 -2.72 -0.17 1.19
N ALA A 47 -2.53 -1.44 0.81
CA ALA A 47 -1.22 -1.99 0.47
C ALA A 47 -0.86 -1.79 -1.01
N GLU A 48 0.44 -1.86 -1.32
CA GLU A 48 0.94 -1.86 -2.69
C GLU A 48 0.82 -3.24 -3.36
N ASN A 49 0.54 -3.29 -4.67
CA ASN A 49 0.48 -4.54 -5.44
C ASN A 49 1.51 -4.56 -6.60
N PRO A 50 2.30 -5.64 -6.75
CA PRO A 50 2.56 -6.67 -5.74
C PRO A 50 3.16 -6.02 -4.49
N VAL A 51 2.90 -6.60 -3.32
CA VAL A 51 3.66 -6.27 -2.11
C VAL A 51 5.12 -6.43 -2.52
N ARG A 52 5.87 -5.34 -2.65
CA ARG A 52 7.31 -5.48 -2.85
C ARG A 52 7.77 -6.26 -1.63
N PRO A 53 8.33 -7.47 -1.78
CA PRO A 53 8.94 -8.12 -0.63
C PRO A 53 9.88 -7.06 -0.05
N ALA A 54 9.76 -6.80 1.26
CA ALA A 54 10.66 -5.90 1.95
C ALA A 54 12.08 -6.23 1.46
N PRO A 55 12.93 -5.24 1.13
CA PRO A 55 14.30 -5.57 0.77
C PRO A 55 14.82 -6.44 1.92
N GLY A 56 15.11 -7.71 1.61
CA GLY A 56 15.77 -8.59 2.55
C GLY A 56 17.04 -7.89 3.04
N PRO A 57 17.55 -8.22 4.24
CA PRO A 57 18.85 -7.69 4.65
C PRO A 57 19.82 -7.93 3.50
N ALA A 58 20.47 -6.86 3.03
CA ALA A 58 21.33 -6.89 1.85
C ALA A 58 22.17 -8.18 1.83
N GLU A 59 21.85 -9.09 0.93
CA GLU A 59 22.72 -10.25 0.67
C GLU A 59 23.90 -9.73 -0.13
N ASP A 60 24.99 -9.55 0.62
CA ASP A 60 26.38 -9.48 0.26
C ASP A 60 26.75 -10.40 -0.92
N THR A 61 27.14 -9.80 -2.04
CA THR A 61 27.99 -10.39 -3.08
C THR A 61 28.66 -9.29 -3.89
#